data_AF-A0A940KHE8-F1
#
_entry.id   AF-A0A940KHE8-F1
#
_cell.length_a   1.000
_cell.length_b   1.000
_cell.length_c   1.000
_cell.angle_alpha   90.00
_cell.angle_beta   90.00
_cell.angle_gamma   90.00
#
_symmetry.space_group_name_H-M   'P 1'
#
loop_
_entity.id
_entity.type
_entity.pdbx_description
1 polymer ?
#
loop_
_entity_poly.entity_id
_entity_poly.type
_entity_poly.pdbx_seq_one_letter_code
_entity_poly.pdbx_strand_id
1 'polypeptide(L)'
;MRKLSYYSLLLLVPAAILVWTSCGKDKLRSKPSIKLKSISTREIETVNDPYLIVDLDYADKEGDVGGDAALWVNRTYLNKRQTALKDPTDFTLEVPVPTVPRQDGQIEAHIQASALYLAIDPGNPKQPDSINLKFVLRDAAGNTSDTLDAGMVVVIR
;
A
#
# COMPACT_ATOMS: atom_id res chain seq x y z
N MET A 1 22.03 -64.33 18.03
CA MET A 1 21.76 -62.94 18.50
C MET A 1 22.14 -61.97 17.39
N ARG A 2 21.24 -61.64 16.43
CA ARG A 2 21.57 -60.72 15.31
C ARG A 2 20.35 -60.18 14.55
N LYS A 3 19.20 -60.01 15.22
CA LYS A 3 17.95 -59.53 14.59
C LYS A 3 17.47 -58.15 15.09
N LEU A 4 18.09 -57.57 16.12
CA LEU A 4 17.69 -56.27 16.67
C LEU A 4 18.16 -55.05 15.83
N SER A 5 19.10 -55.23 14.89
CA SER A 5 19.71 -54.10 14.17
C SER A 5 18.81 -53.47 13.09
N TYR A 6 17.83 -54.19 12.56
CA TYR A 6 17.03 -53.71 11.41
C TYR A 6 15.78 -52.94 11.84
N TYR A 7 15.15 -53.34 12.95
CA TYR A 7 13.95 -52.65 13.47
C TYR A 7 14.24 -51.25 14.01
N SER A 8 15.45 -51.03 14.55
CA SER A 8 15.87 -49.70 15.03
C SER A 8 16.19 -48.72 13.89
N LEU A 9 16.58 -49.24 12.71
CA LEU A 9 16.82 -48.43 11.51
C LEU A 9 15.50 -48.12 10.77
N LEU A 10 14.54 -49.05 10.79
CA LEU A 10 13.25 -48.94 10.12
C LEU A 10 12.32 -47.88 10.75
N LEU A 11 12.51 -47.59 12.05
CA LEU A 11 11.73 -46.60 12.81
C LEU A 11 12.30 -45.17 12.71
N LEU A 12 13.53 -45.01 12.21
CA LEU A 12 14.21 -43.71 12.07
C LEU A 12 13.86 -43.00 10.76
N VAL A 13 13.50 -43.75 9.72
CA VAL A 13 13.15 -43.22 8.40
C VAL A 13 11.81 -42.44 8.38
N PRO A 14 10.73 -42.88 9.03
CA PRO A 14 9.47 -42.12 9.05
C PRO A 14 9.57 -40.82 9.86
N ALA A 15 10.40 -40.79 10.91
CA ALA A 15 10.60 -39.61 11.75
C ALA A 15 11.35 -38.49 11.01
N ALA A 16 12.25 -38.82 10.08
CA ALA A 16 12.96 -37.84 9.26
C ALA A 16 12.06 -37.17 8.20
N ILE A 17 11.01 -37.86 7.72
CA ILE A 17 10.09 -37.33 6.71
C ILE A 17 9.14 -36.26 7.31
N LEU A 18 8.77 -36.39 8.59
CA LEU A 18 7.91 -35.42 9.28
C LEU A 18 8.58 -34.07 9.56
N VAL A 19 9.92 -34.00 9.60
CA VAL A 19 10.65 -32.74 9.81
C VAL A 19 10.65 -31.87 8.55
N TRP A 20 10.51 -32.46 7.36
CA TRP A 20 10.61 -31.75 6.09
C TRP A 20 9.33 -31.05 5.66
N THR A 21 8.17 -31.39 6.25
CA THR A 21 6.88 -30.75 5.92
C THR A 21 6.59 -29.49 6.74
N SER A 22 7.50 -29.09 7.65
CA SER A 22 7.29 -27.91 8.52
C SER A 22 7.65 -26.57 7.86
N CYS A 23 8.36 -26.57 6.73
CA CYS A 23 8.96 -25.36 6.15
C CYS A 23 8.01 -24.58 5.20
N GLY A 24 6.72 -24.49 5.52
CA GLY A 24 5.69 -23.87 4.68
C GLY A 24 5.09 -22.56 5.19
N LYS A 25 5.33 -22.18 6.46
CA LYS A 25 4.60 -21.08 7.13
C LYS A 25 5.35 -19.75 7.22
N ASP A 26 6.63 -19.68 6.84
CA ASP A 26 7.44 -18.46 6.95
C ASP A 26 7.54 -17.68 5.62
N LYS A 27 6.41 -17.14 5.13
CA LYS A 27 6.46 -16.20 3.98
C LYS A 27 5.85 -14.83 4.22
N LEU A 28 5.34 -14.56 5.42
CA LEU A 28 5.02 -13.20 5.81
C LEU A 28 6.33 -12.52 6.20
N ARG A 29 6.72 -11.49 5.45
CA ARG A 29 7.85 -10.63 5.77
C ARG A 29 7.41 -9.70 6.89
N SER A 30 8.30 -9.34 7.80
CA SER A 30 8.06 -8.35 8.87
C SER A 30 7.93 -6.90 8.34
N LYS A 31 7.74 -6.75 7.03
CA LYS A 31 7.62 -5.47 6.34
C LYS A 31 6.24 -5.51 5.70
N PRO A 32 5.40 -4.48 5.91
CA PRO A 32 4.09 -4.46 5.29
C PRO A 32 4.22 -4.42 3.77
N SER A 33 3.23 -4.97 3.08
CA SER A 33 3.14 -4.97 1.62
C SER A 33 1.76 -4.49 1.21
N ILE A 34 1.69 -3.76 0.09
CA ILE A 34 0.45 -3.24 -0.47
C ILE A 34 0.36 -3.55 -1.96
N LYS A 35 -0.87 -3.72 -2.45
CA LYS A 35 -1.19 -3.91 -3.86
C LYS A 35 -2.42 -3.11 -4.21
N LEU A 36 -2.40 -2.51 -5.41
CA LEU A 36 -3.56 -1.82 -5.94
C LEU A 36 -4.63 -2.84 -6.30
N LYS A 37 -5.82 -2.69 -5.72
CA LYS A 37 -7.01 -3.48 -6.08
C LYS A 37 -7.89 -2.70 -7.07
N SER A 38 -8.23 -1.46 -6.72
CA SER A 38 -9.06 -0.60 -7.58
C SER A 38 -8.80 0.88 -7.33
N ILE A 39 -9.16 1.69 -8.33
CA ILE A 39 -9.33 3.14 -8.20
C ILE A 39 -10.70 3.45 -8.80
N SER A 40 -11.52 4.22 -8.09
CA SER A 40 -12.90 4.52 -8.52
C SER A 40 -12.97 5.19 -9.89
N THR A 41 -12.03 6.09 -10.19
CA THR A 41 -11.93 6.77 -11.48
C THR A 41 -10.50 7.21 -11.78
N ARG A 42 -10.18 7.36 -13.07
CA ARG A 42 -8.93 7.97 -13.53
C ARG A 42 -9.08 9.45 -13.87
N GLU A 43 -10.31 9.95 -13.90
CA GLU A 43 -10.64 11.35 -14.14
C GLU A 43 -11.65 11.80 -13.07
N ILE A 44 -11.31 12.85 -12.32
CA ILE A 44 -12.15 13.34 -11.22
C ILE A 44 -12.38 14.85 -11.38
N GLU A 45 -13.66 15.24 -11.36
CA GLU A 45 -14.06 16.64 -11.32
C GLU A 45 -14.00 17.14 -9.88
N THR A 46 -13.53 18.38 -9.67
CA THR A 46 -13.45 18.98 -8.33
C THR A 46 -14.76 19.64 -7.91
N VAL A 47 -15.76 19.70 -8.80
CA VAL A 47 -17.08 20.24 -8.50
C VAL A 47 -17.75 19.39 -7.42
N ASN A 48 -18.21 20.03 -6.34
CA ASN A 48 -18.74 19.38 -5.13
C ASN A 48 -17.71 18.58 -4.31
N ASP A 49 -16.42 18.69 -4.64
CA ASP A 49 -15.30 18.05 -3.94
C ASP A 49 -15.49 16.55 -3.62
N PRO A 50 -15.70 15.70 -4.64
CA PRO A 50 -15.92 14.28 -4.44
C PRO A 50 -14.64 13.58 -3.93
N TYR A 51 -14.82 12.36 -3.44
CA TYR A 51 -13.70 11.49 -3.05
C TYR A 51 -13.25 10.62 -4.22
N LEU A 52 -11.95 10.62 -4.48
CA LEU A 52 -11.27 9.53 -5.17
C LEU A 52 -11.11 8.37 -4.17
N ILE A 53 -11.67 7.22 -4.51
CA ILE A 53 -11.61 6.02 -3.67
C ILE A 53 -10.55 5.09 -4.25
N VAL A 54 -9.56 4.74 -3.43
CA VAL A 54 -8.48 3.82 -3.81
C VAL A 54 -8.51 2.62 -2.87
N ASP A 55 -8.74 1.45 -3.45
CA ASP A 55 -8.73 0.19 -2.72
C ASP A 55 -7.37 -0.46 -2.83
N LEU A 56 -6.79 -0.76 -1.67
CA LEU A 56 -5.50 -1.42 -1.55
C LEU A 56 -5.68 -2.72 -0.78
N ASP A 57 -5.17 -3.83 -1.32
CA ASP A 57 -4.93 -5.02 -0.52
C ASP A 57 -3.62 -4.81 0.25
N TYR A 58 -3.60 -5.19 1.53
CA TYR A 58 -2.38 -5.18 2.34
C TYR A 58 -2.10 -6.54 2.97
N ALA A 59 -0.83 -6.79 3.27
CA ALA A 59 -0.40 -7.92 4.09
C ALA A 59 0.80 -7.53 4.96
N ASP A 60 0.78 -7.97 6.21
CA ASP A 60 1.76 -7.70 7.24
C ASP A 60 1.86 -8.90 8.21
N LYS A 61 3.07 -9.25 8.69
CA LYS A 61 3.25 -10.47 9.49
C LYS A 61 2.71 -10.29 10.91
N GLU A 62 2.99 -9.13 11.49
CA GLU A 62 2.66 -8.75 12.86
C GLU A 62 1.19 -8.40 13.01
N GLY A 63 0.57 -7.97 11.91
CA GLY A 63 -0.84 -7.63 11.80
C GLY A 63 -1.19 -6.35 12.53
N ASP A 64 -0.21 -5.47 12.75
CA ASP A 64 -0.32 -4.22 13.50
C ASP A 64 -0.33 -2.98 12.57
N VAL A 65 -0.82 -3.17 11.35
CA VAL A 65 -1.09 -2.09 10.39
C VAL A 65 -2.26 -1.24 10.88
N GLY A 66 -2.06 0.06 11.05
CA GLY A 66 -3.12 0.99 11.43
C GLY A 66 -2.62 2.27 12.11
N GLY A 67 -3.51 3.24 12.28
CA GLY A 67 -3.24 4.52 12.92
C GLY A 67 -3.46 5.73 12.02
N ASP A 68 -3.40 6.92 12.62
CA ASP A 68 -3.78 8.19 11.99
C ASP A 68 -2.90 8.58 10.78
N ALA A 69 -1.72 7.96 10.66
CA ALA A 69 -0.72 8.24 9.63
C ALA A 69 -0.17 6.98 8.94
N ALA A 70 -0.95 5.90 8.92
CA ALA A 70 -0.48 4.60 8.43
C ALA A 70 -0.29 4.57 6.91
N LEU A 71 -1.14 5.25 6.13
CA LEU A 71 -1.01 5.30 4.68
C LEU A 71 -0.56 6.68 4.22
N TRP A 72 0.56 6.72 3.51
CA TRP A 72 1.14 7.92 2.92
C TRP A 72 0.87 7.96 1.43
N VAL A 73 0.33 9.08 0.95
CA VAL A 73 0.09 9.33 -0.48
C VAL A 73 1.03 10.40 -0.98
N ASN A 74 1.96 10.03 -1.85
CA ASN A 74 2.81 10.95 -2.58
C ASN A 74 2.18 11.23 -3.96
N ARG A 75 2.18 12.51 -4.36
CA ARG A 75 1.58 13.00 -5.60
C ARG A 75 2.61 13.75 -6.41
N THR A 76 2.84 13.31 -7.63
CA THR A 76 3.77 13.98 -8.55
C THR A 76 3.00 14.53 -9.75
N TYR A 77 3.08 15.85 -9.98
CA TYR A 77 2.51 16.47 -11.18
C TYR A 77 3.29 16.07 -12.43
N LEU A 78 2.56 15.72 -13.48
CA LEU A 78 3.12 15.37 -14.78
C LEU A 78 3.08 16.56 -15.76
N ASN A 79 2.20 17.55 -15.53
CA ASN A 79 2.16 18.76 -16.33
C ASN A 79 3.34 19.67 -15.98
N LYS A 80 4.10 20.12 -16.99
CA LYS A 80 5.13 21.15 -16.81
C LYS A 80 4.47 22.52 -16.78
N ARG A 81 4.18 23.07 -15.60
CA ARG A 81 3.65 24.43 -15.43
C ARG A 81 4.49 25.21 -14.41
N GLN A 82 4.52 26.53 -14.56
CA GLN A 82 5.08 27.43 -13.56
C GLN A 82 4.08 27.53 -12.41
N THR A 83 4.35 26.83 -11.30
CA THR A 83 3.54 26.94 -10.08
C THR A 83 4.17 27.96 -9.14
N ALA A 84 3.37 28.72 -8.40
CA ALA A 84 3.87 29.67 -7.39
C ALA A 84 4.55 28.97 -6.18
N LEU A 85 4.35 27.66 -6.02
CA LEU A 85 4.97 26.85 -4.98
C LEU A 85 6.32 26.31 -5.45
N LYS A 86 7.32 26.40 -4.56
CA LYS A 86 8.75 26.16 -4.83
C LYS A 86 9.12 24.71 -5.11
N ASP A 87 8.22 23.76 -4.89
CA ASP A 87 8.37 22.40 -5.39
C ASP A 87 6.99 21.72 -5.40
N PRO A 88 6.38 21.45 -6.57
CA PRO A 88 5.13 20.72 -6.66
C PRO A 88 5.31 19.21 -6.40
N THR A 89 6.50 18.77 -5.99
CA THR A 89 6.99 17.41 -6.23
C THR A 89 6.56 16.39 -5.19
N ASP A 90 6.44 16.74 -3.91
CA ASP A 90 6.16 15.75 -2.87
C ASP A 90 5.35 16.36 -1.72
N PHE A 91 4.03 16.13 -1.71
CA PHE A 91 3.21 16.33 -0.51
C PHE A 91 2.63 14.99 -0.09
N THR A 92 2.86 14.61 1.16
CA THR A 92 2.34 13.39 1.77
C THR A 92 0.98 13.67 2.38
N LEU A 93 -0.06 13.01 1.89
CA LEU A 93 -1.33 12.91 2.62
C LEU A 93 -1.28 11.68 3.52
N GLU A 94 -1.64 11.87 4.79
CA GLU A 94 -1.85 10.80 5.75
C GLU A 94 -3.32 10.37 5.69
N VAL A 95 -3.55 9.08 5.41
CA VAL A 95 -4.88 8.49 5.42
C VAL A 95 -4.96 7.53 6.62
N PRO A 96 -5.94 7.71 7.52
CA PRO A 96 -6.10 6.84 8.67
C PRO A 96 -6.50 5.44 8.22
N VAL A 97 -5.87 4.42 8.80
CA VAL A 97 -6.23 3.01 8.59
C VAL A 97 -6.74 2.46 9.92
N PRO A 98 -7.95 1.86 9.97
CA PRO A 98 -8.46 1.25 11.19
C PRO A 98 -7.47 0.22 11.75
N THR A 99 -7.04 0.41 13.00
CA THR A 99 -6.18 -0.56 13.68
C THR A 99 -6.99 -1.79 14.05
N VAL A 100 -7.03 -2.78 13.16
CA VAL A 100 -7.62 -4.08 13.42
C VAL A 100 -6.52 -5.12 13.34
N PRO A 101 -6.21 -5.86 14.42
CA PRO A 101 -5.13 -6.85 14.41
C PRO A 101 -5.38 -7.93 13.37
N ARG A 102 -4.77 -7.79 12.19
CA ARG A 102 -4.96 -8.67 11.02
C ARG A 102 -3.74 -8.68 10.14
N GLN A 103 -3.33 -9.88 9.74
CA GLN A 103 -2.18 -10.09 8.87
C GLN A 103 -2.43 -9.70 7.42
N ASP A 104 -3.69 -9.58 7.02
CA ASP A 104 -4.10 -9.15 5.69
C ASP A 104 -5.45 -8.43 5.74
N GLY A 105 -5.74 -7.67 4.69
CA GLY A 105 -7.00 -6.96 4.58
C GLY A 105 -7.04 -5.98 3.42
N GLN A 106 -8.04 -5.12 3.49
CA GLN A 106 -8.30 -4.08 2.51
C GLN A 106 -8.34 -2.72 3.18
N ILE A 107 -7.67 -1.76 2.56
CA ILE A 107 -7.71 -0.35 2.92
C ILE A 107 -8.48 0.36 1.82
N GLU A 108 -9.55 1.05 2.20
CA GLU A 108 -10.30 1.94 1.31
C GLU A 108 -9.87 3.38 1.64
N ALA A 109 -9.01 3.96 0.81
CA ALA A 109 -8.49 5.30 1.00
C ALA A 109 -9.38 6.33 0.30
N HIS A 110 -9.89 7.29 1.06
CA HIS A 110 -10.77 8.36 0.59
C HIS A 110 -9.96 9.64 0.45
N ILE A 111 -9.71 10.07 -0.78
CA ILE A 111 -8.91 11.27 -1.06
C ILE A 111 -9.81 12.33 -1.67
N GLN A 112 -9.98 13.48 -1.01
CA GLN A 112 -10.76 14.59 -1.56
C GLN A 112 -10.13 15.11 -2.86
N ALA A 113 -10.96 15.39 -3.86
CA ALA A 113 -10.51 15.94 -5.15
C ALA A 113 -9.73 17.25 -4.95
N SER A 114 -10.16 18.09 -4.00
CA SER A 114 -9.49 19.33 -3.58
C SER A 114 -8.08 19.11 -3.06
N ALA A 115 -7.84 17.98 -2.38
CA ALA A 115 -6.51 17.65 -1.90
C ALA A 115 -5.57 17.33 -3.07
N LEU A 116 -6.07 16.77 -4.18
CA LEU A 116 -5.22 16.32 -5.28
C LEU A 116 -4.55 17.47 -6.03
N TYR A 117 -5.15 18.66 -6.10
CA TYR A 117 -4.56 19.80 -6.80
C TYR A 117 -4.02 20.88 -5.83
N LEU A 118 -2.89 21.49 -6.17
CA LEU A 118 -2.19 22.54 -5.42
C LEU A 118 -1.95 23.79 -6.27
N ALA A 119 -1.97 23.64 -7.60
CA ALA A 119 -1.55 24.69 -8.52
C ALA A 119 -2.67 25.71 -8.74
N ILE A 120 -2.73 26.78 -7.95
CA ILE A 120 -3.45 27.99 -8.39
C ILE A 120 -2.69 28.51 -9.61
N ASP A 121 -3.21 28.29 -10.82
CA ASP A 121 -2.75 28.95 -12.03
C ASP A 121 -3.54 30.28 -12.12
N PRO A 122 -2.92 31.43 -11.80
CA PRO A 122 -3.60 32.71 -11.85
C PRO A 122 -4.01 33.13 -13.27
N GLY A 123 -3.46 32.49 -14.31
CA GLY A 123 -3.77 32.77 -15.71
C GLY A 123 -4.83 31.84 -16.33
N ASN A 124 -5.04 30.64 -15.81
CA ASN A 124 -6.04 29.70 -16.33
C ASN A 124 -6.53 28.67 -15.29
N PRO A 125 -7.59 28.98 -14.51
CA PRO A 125 -8.03 28.12 -13.40
C PRO A 125 -8.73 26.82 -13.81
N LYS A 126 -8.96 26.55 -15.11
CA LYS A 126 -9.81 25.45 -15.60
C LYS A 126 -9.08 24.34 -16.35
N GLN A 127 -7.75 24.30 -16.32
CA GLN A 127 -7.02 23.24 -17.00
C GLN A 127 -6.95 21.97 -16.16
N PRO A 128 -7.13 20.79 -16.76
CA PRO A 128 -6.91 19.55 -16.05
C PRO A 128 -5.45 19.37 -15.60
N ASP A 129 -5.26 18.74 -14.45
CA ASP A 129 -3.96 18.34 -13.91
C ASP A 129 -3.81 16.82 -13.97
N SER A 130 -2.72 16.34 -14.55
CA SER A 130 -2.30 14.95 -14.58
C SER A 130 -1.31 14.69 -13.44
N ILE A 131 -1.67 13.80 -12.53
CA ILE A 131 -0.95 13.52 -11.29
C ILE A 131 -0.69 12.03 -11.19
N ASN A 132 0.55 11.64 -10.90
CA ASN A 132 0.87 10.27 -10.57
C ASN A 132 0.73 10.04 -9.06
N LEU A 133 -0.02 9.02 -8.65
CA LEU A 133 -0.26 8.68 -7.25
C LEU A 133 0.64 7.53 -6.82
N LYS A 134 1.34 7.71 -5.70
CA LYS A 134 2.19 6.70 -5.08
C LYS A 134 1.81 6.50 -3.63
N PHE A 135 1.80 5.26 -3.17
CA PHE A 135 1.36 4.88 -1.83
C PHE A 135 2.50 4.19 -1.08
N VAL A 136 2.59 4.47 0.21
CA VAL A 136 3.47 3.76 1.16
C VAL A 136 2.66 3.48 2.42
N LEU A 137 2.66 2.24 2.89
CA LEU A 137 2.03 1.83 4.13
C LEU A 137 3.09 1.74 5.24
N ARG A 138 2.75 2.18 6.44
CA ARG A 138 3.60 2.11 7.63
C ARG A 138 2.89 1.35 8.73
N ASP A 139 3.61 0.43 9.39
CA ASP A 139 3.12 -0.30 10.56
C ASP A 139 3.35 0.46 11.88
N ALA A 140 2.85 -0.08 12.99
CA ALA A 140 3.02 0.53 14.30
C ALA A 140 4.48 0.53 14.81
N ALA A 141 5.30 -0.44 14.37
CA ALA A 141 6.73 -0.51 14.67
C ALA A 141 7.59 0.48 13.86
N GLY A 142 7.00 1.11 12.84
CA GLY A 142 7.65 2.07 11.95
C GLY A 142 8.29 1.48 10.70
N ASN A 143 8.08 0.19 10.39
CA ASN A 143 8.46 -0.35 9.09
C ASN A 143 7.51 0.19 8.03
N THR A 144 8.05 0.43 6.84
CA THR A 144 7.29 0.96 5.70
C THR A 144 7.22 -0.08 4.60
N SER A 145 6.23 -0.03 3.72
CA SER A 145 6.15 -0.90 2.54
C SER A 145 7.10 -0.45 1.44
N ASP A 146 7.23 -1.25 0.38
CA ASP A 146 7.71 -0.69 -0.88
C ASP A 146 6.69 0.33 -1.42
N THR A 147 7.17 1.28 -2.24
CA THR A 147 6.30 2.27 -2.87
C THR A 147 5.45 1.61 -3.95
N LEU A 148 4.14 1.68 -3.79
CA LEU A 148 3.17 1.27 -4.81
C LEU A 148 2.88 2.44 -5.74
N ASP A 149 3.18 2.28 -7.03
CA ASP A 149 2.74 3.22 -8.06
C ASP A 149 1.32 2.85 -8.50
N ALA A 150 0.36 3.73 -8.21
CA ALA A 150 -1.04 3.53 -8.59
C ALA A 150 -1.35 4.12 -9.98
N GLY A 151 -0.38 4.78 -10.61
CA GLY A 151 -0.48 5.40 -11.91
C GLY A 151 -1.11 6.78 -11.89
N MET A 152 -1.42 7.25 -13.10
CA MET A 152 -1.93 8.60 -13.34
C MET A 152 -3.42 8.73 -13.00
N VAL A 153 -3.79 9.90 -12.48
CA VAL A 153 -5.15 10.42 -12.33
C VAL A 153 -5.19 11.84 -12.90
N VAL A 154 -6.26 12.17 -13.61
CA VAL A 154 -6.53 13.50 -14.14
C VAL A 154 -7.56 14.20 -13.25
N VAL A 155 -7.25 15.41 -12.80
CA VAL A 155 -8.12 16.24 -11.97
C VAL A 155 -8.63 17.40 -12.81
N ILE A 156 -9.94 17.52 -12.96
CA ILE A 156 -10.63 18.52 -13.79
C ILE A 156 -11.29 19.54 -12.85
N ARG A 157 -11.14 20.83 -13.14
CA ARG A 157 -11.57 21.94 -12.29
C ARG A 157 -12.82 22.66 -12.78
#